data_AF-A0A0D7B951-F1
#
_entry.id   AF-A0A0D7B951-F1
#
_cell.length_a   1.000
_cell.length_b   1.000
_cell.length_c   1.000
_cell.angle_alpha   90.00
_cell.angle_beta   90.00
_cell.angle_gamma   90.00
#
_symmetry.space_group_name_H-M   'P 1'
#
loop_
_entity.id
_entity.type
_entity.pdbx_description
1 polymer ?
#
loop_
_entity_poly.entity_id
_entity_poly.type
_entity_poly.pdbx_seq_one_letter_code
_entity_poly.pdbx_strand_id
1 'polypeptide(L)'
;MESTETSSHVPILHRSALKAPGSSKRFSPPPQVTSAGVHFNEAVNISEYSDPLYPTPQNPRSLVRKPKSKSSEEKTIKSTSQIPARGPVPPFTLPSAHSRDELEALSFQLASKLRFDRLAEEARARRRDEPPGLDRSPPKRKGRDEFPEFKKILMGPWVSGMHYGPILDPPSARAGAFMTLHPALAGPYSELKGIEWDILCDIEGVAFRSGTHNFLLDTFRHQPATAPRLDFLYIVSQDFSWRLSVLPLDISLGVTVHDILRFIASFFRSQLHDADPELDGISISFKESMERSKNERLVHNIGPPFICGADRLLGKRKLAGFVYDSAYIPVGQSDEDEIFIQLHLTY
;
A
#
# COMPACT_ATOMS: atom_id res chain seq x y z
N MET A 1 12.13 63.22 -46.36
CA MET A 1 11.20 62.06 -46.45
C MET A 1 11.18 61.42 -45.07
N GLU A 2 10.55 61.96 -44.03
CA GLU A 2 9.21 62.58 -43.91
C GLU A 2 8.08 61.59 -44.24
N SER A 3 7.58 60.89 -43.21
CA SER A 3 6.18 60.41 -42.98
C SER A 3 6.15 59.64 -41.64
N THR A 4 5.73 60.25 -40.51
CA THR A 4 4.36 60.42 -39.98
C THR A 4 3.67 59.15 -39.47
N GLU A 5 3.56 59.12 -38.14
CA GLU A 5 2.45 58.66 -37.27
C GLU A 5 1.23 57.99 -37.93
N THR A 6 0.74 56.90 -37.30
CA THR A 6 -0.64 56.85 -36.79
C THR A 6 -0.79 55.84 -35.67
N SER A 7 -1.12 56.38 -34.50
CA SER A 7 -1.65 55.74 -33.30
C SER A 7 -3.06 55.20 -33.55
N SER A 8 -3.35 53.97 -33.10
CA SER A 8 -4.73 53.44 -33.03
C SER A 8 -5.10 53.12 -31.58
N HIS A 9 -5.89 54.04 -31.03
CA HIS A 9 -6.61 53.95 -29.76
C HIS A 9 -7.61 52.78 -29.78
N VAL A 10 -7.58 51.93 -28.74
CA VAL A 10 -8.65 50.97 -28.44
C VAL A 10 -9.59 51.58 -27.39
N PRO A 11 -10.92 51.60 -27.61
CA PRO A 11 -11.85 52.23 -26.68
C PRO A 11 -12.15 51.35 -25.45
N ILE A 12 -12.05 51.99 -24.29
CA ILE A 12 -12.47 51.50 -22.97
C ILE A 12 -14.00 51.48 -22.92
N LEU A 13 -14.60 50.29 -22.85
CA LEU A 13 -16.03 50.12 -22.59
C LEU A 13 -16.28 50.11 -21.08
N HIS A 14 -16.67 51.27 -20.56
CA HIS A 14 -17.36 51.40 -19.28
C HIS A 14 -18.71 50.68 -19.36
N ARG A 15 -18.93 49.67 -18.52
CA ARG A 15 -20.27 49.23 -18.11
C ARG A 15 -20.41 49.42 -16.61
N SER A 16 -21.15 50.47 -16.27
CA SER A 16 -21.72 50.71 -14.95
C SER A 16 -23.24 50.52 -15.01
N ALA A 17 -23.82 50.27 -13.84
CA ALA A 17 -25.25 50.09 -13.54
C ALA A 17 -25.72 48.61 -13.66
N LEU A 18 -26.42 48.01 -12.69
CA LEU A 18 -27.40 48.55 -11.75
C LEU A 18 -27.39 47.77 -10.42
N LYS A 19 -27.49 48.52 -9.32
CA LYS A 19 -27.96 48.05 -8.01
C LYS A 19 -29.42 47.59 -8.11
N ALA A 20 -29.74 46.44 -7.51
CA ALA A 20 -31.08 46.12 -7.06
C ALA A 20 -31.00 45.61 -5.60
N PRO A 21 -31.74 46.19 -4.65
CA PRO A 21 -31.86 45.66 -3.30
C PRO A 21 -33.10 44.76 -3.24
N GLY A 22 -32.96 43.51 -2.77
CA GLY A 22 -34.15 42.69 -2.59
C GLY A 22 -33.91 41.26 -2.10
N SER A 23 -34.37 41.01 -0.88
CA SER A 23 -34.89 39.73 -0.39
C SER A 23 -33.88 38.66 0.05
N SER A 24 -33.44 38.78 1.30
CA SER A 24 -33.04 37.64 2.13
C SER A 24 -34.22 36.68 2.32
N LYS A 25 -34.27 35.59 1.56
CA LYS A 25 -35.00 34.38 1.95
C LYS A 25 -34.03 33.46 2.67
N ARG A 26 -34.21 33.32 3.98
CA ARG A 26 -33.59 32.27 4.80
C ARG A 26 -33.99 30.92 4.21
N PHE A 27 -33.04 30.21 3.62
CA PHE A 27 -33.18 28.78 3.40
C PHE A 27 -32.96 28.11 4.76
N SER A 28 -34.05 27.63 5.35
CA SER A 28 -33.98 26.62 6.39
C SER A 28 -33.39 25.34 5.79
N PRO A 29 -32.34 24.74 6.38
CA PRO A 29 -31.82 23.47 5.92
C PRO A 29 -32.91 22.39 6.02
N PRO A 30 -32.94 21.41 5.09
CA PRO A 30 -33.88 20.29 5.15
C PRO A 30 -33.69 19.50 6.45
N PRO A 31 -34.75 18.88 6.99
CA PRO A 31 -34.64 18.04 8.18
C PRO A 31 -33.65 16.91 7.92
N GLN A 32 -32.64 16.82 8.78
CA GLN A 32 -31.69 15.71 8.77
C GLN A 32 -32.47 14.40 8.94
N VAL A 33 -32.46 13.59 7.89
CA VAL A 33 -32.89 12.20 7.97
C VAL A 33 -31.84 11.47 8.79
N THR A 34 -32.13 11.25 10.07
CA THR A 34 -31.35 10.37 10.94
C THR A 34 -31.56 8.94 10.47
N SER A 35 -30.77 8.51 9.47
CA SER A 35 -30.57 7.08 9.28
C SER A 35 -29.78 6.57 10.48
N ALA A 36 -30.21 5.43 11.03
CA ALA A 36 -29.54 4.76 12.13
C ALA A 36 -28.20 4.18 11.63
N GLY A 37 -27.22 5.06 11.43
CA GLY A 37 -25.82 4.71 11.23
C GLY A 37 -25.23 4.28 12.55
N VAL A 38 -24.56 3.12 12.56
CA VAL A 38 -23.81 2.63 13.71
C VAL A 38 -22.68 3.62 14.00
N HIS A 39 -22.88 4.49 14.99
CA HIS A 39 -21.83 5.33 15.54
C HIS A 39 -20.84 4.44 16.30
N PHE A 40 -19.64 4.28 15.76
CA PHE A 40 -18.51 3.77 16.54
C PHE A 40 -18.01 4.93 17.40
N ASN A 41 -18.19 4.82 18.72
CA ASN A 41 -17.58 5.71 19.68
C ASN A 41 -16.05 5.55 19.63
N GLU A 42 -15.37 6.39 18.86
CA GLU A 42 -13.93 6.64 19.01
C GLU A 42 -13.69 7.52 20.24
N ALA A 43 -13.78 6.89 21.41
CA ALA A 43 -13.30 7.46 22.66
C ALA A 43 -12.85 6.31 23.58
N VAL A 44 -11.88 5.51 23.13
CA VAL A 44 -11.12 4.67 24.06
C VAL A 44 -9.94 5.50 24.54
N ASN A 45 -10.14 6.14 25.69
CA ASN A 45 -9.08 6.82 26.42
C ASN A 45 -8.10 5.75 26.92
N ILE A 46 -6.87 5.72 26.39
CA ILE A 46 -5.80 4.81 26.84
C ILE A 46 -5.20 5.38 28.14
N SER A 47 -6.04 5.55 29.16
CA SER A 47 -5.63 5.94 30.52
C SER A 47 -5.83 4.82 31.54
N GLU A 48 -6.30 3.63 31.12
CA GLU A 48 -6.52 2.49 32.03
C GLU A 48 -5.25 1.68 32.38
N TYR A 49 -4.08 2.10 31.91
CA TYR A 49 -2.79 1.48 32.27
C TYR A 49 -1.91 2.31 33.21
N SER A 50 -2.46 3.39 33.81
CA SER A 50 -1.78 4.17 34.84
C SER A 50 -2.31 3.88 36.25
N ASP A 51 -2.68 2.63 36.52
CA ASP A 51 -3.06 2.21 37.87
C ASP A 51 -1.82 1.69 38.64
N PRO A 52 -1.29 2.43 39.64
CA PRO A 52 -0.12 2.03 40.42
C PRO A 52 -0.38 0.82 41.33
N LEU A 53 -1.61 0.30 41.37
CA LEU A 53 -1.99 -0.90 42.11
C LEU A 53 -1.80 -2.21 41.34
N TYR A 54 -1.33 -2.17 40.08
CA TYR A 54 -0.97 -3.40 39.38
C TYR A 54 0.29 -4.01 40.02
N PRO A 55 0.22 -5.25 40.56
CA PRO A 55 1.39 -5.90 41.14
C PRO A 55 2.36 -6.25 40.01
N THR A 56 3.37 -5.40 39.81
CA THR A 56 4.57 -5.75 39.05
C THR A 56 5.18 -7.01 39.69
N PRO A 57 5.32 -8.12 38.96
CA PRO A 57 5.95 -9.33 39.50
C PRO A 57 7.40 -9.01 39.86
N GLN A 58 7.67 -8.85 41.15
CA GLN A 58 8.96 -8.39 41.71
C GLN A 58 10.13 -9.36 41.56
N ASN A 59 10.02 -10.45 40.81
CA ASN A 59 11.16 -11.33 40.58
C ASN A 59 11.12 -11.89 39.15
N PRO A 60 12.16 -11.66 38.33
CA PRO A 60 12.33 -12.44 37.12
C PRO A 60 12.48 -13.90 37.55
N ARG A 61 11.49 -14.74 37.20
CA ARG A 61 11.60 -16.19 37.41
C ARG A 61 12.84 -16.64 36.64
N SER A 62 13.89 -17.00 37.37
CA SER A 62 15.08 -17.63 36.80
C SER A 62 14.62 -18.88 36.06
N LEU A 63 14.68 -18.84 34.73
CA LEU A 63 14.46 -20.01 33.88
C LEU A 63 15.65 -20.94 34.09
N VAL A 64 15.58 -21.78 35.14
CA VAL A 64 16.47 -22.92 35.32
C VAL A 64 16.18 -23.87 34.16
N ARG A 65 16.98 -23.75 33.10
CA ARG A 65 17.02 -24.70 32.00
C ARG A 65 17.50 -26.03 32.56
N LYS A 66 16.58 -26.95 32.82
CA LYS A 66 16.93 -28.35 33.11
C LYS A 66 17.69 -28.91 31.88
N PRO A 67 18.90 -29.46 32.04
CA PRO A 67 19.59 -30.12 30.95
C PRO A 67 18.76 -31.33 30.50
N LYS A 68 18.31 -31.33 29.25
CA LYS A 68 17.72 -32.51 28.61
C LYS A 68 18.84 -33.54 28.44
N SER A 69 18.87 -34.55 29.31
CA SER A 69 19.61 -35.78 29.08
C SER A 69 19.09 -36.43 27.81
N LYS A 70 19.92 -36.48 26.76
CA LYS A 70 19.68 -37.29 25.57
C LYS A 70 19.84 -38.76 25.98
N SER A 71 18.73 -39.48 26.15
CA SER A 71 18.74 -40.94 26.11
C SER A 71 18.84 -41.37 24.65
N SER A 72 19.98 -41.94 24.29
CA SER A 72 20.20 -42.64 23.03
C SER A 72 19.42 -43.96 23.06
N GLU A 73 18.16 -43.92 22.63
CA GLU A 73 17.44 -45.13 22.24
C GLU A 73 17.54 -45.29 20.73
N GLU A 74 18.32 -46.30 20.36
CA GLU A 74 18.58 -46.81 19.04
C GLU A 74 17.27 -47.36 18.45
N LYS A 75 16.54 -46.51 17.72
CA LYS A 75 15.36 -46.94 16.97
C LYS A 75 15.80 -47.75 15.75
N THR A 76 15.65 -49.06 15.85
CA THR A 76 15.74 -50.00 14.75
C THR A 76 14.76 -49.61 13.64
N ILE A 77 15.31 -49.17 12.51
CA ILE A 77 14.55 -48.87 11.29
C ILE A 77 14.08 -50.21 10.73
N LYS A 78 12.80 -50.56 10.95
CA LYS A 78 12.16 -51.66 10.23
C LYS A 78 11.90 -51.20 8.80
N SER A 79 12.73 -51.67 7.89
CA SER A 79 12.51 -51.57 6.45
C SER A 79 11.29 -52.41 6.07
N THR A 80 10.14 -51.76 5.90
CA THR A 80 8.90 -52.38 5.41
C THR A 80 8.67 -51.94 3.97
N SER A 81 9.45 -52.49 3.04
CA SER A 81 9.18 -52.43 1.61
C SER A 81 9.04 -53.85 1.05
N GLN A 82 7.95 -54.52 1.42
CA GLN A 82 7.46 -55.66 0.66
C GLN A 82 6.24 -55.20 -0.11
N ILE A 83 6.49 -54.67 -1.32
CA ILE A 83 5.44 -54.48 -2.32
C ILE A 83 5.24 -55.87 -2.97
N PRO A 84 4.05 -56.47 -2.90
CA PRO A 84 3.77 -57.74 -3.57
C PRO A 84 3.92 -57.55 -5.08
N ALA A 85 4.86 -58.26 -5.70
CA ALA A 85 5.19 -58.14 -7.12
C ALA A 85 4.09 -58.66 -8.08
N ARG A 86 2.95 -59.13 -7.56
CA ARG A 86 1.87 -59.74 -8.36
C ARG A 86 0.48 -59.46 -7.74
N GLY A 87 0.05 -58.20 -7.82
CA GLY A 87 -1.36 -57.85 -7.73
C GLY A 87 -1.99 -57.74 -9.13
N PRO A 88 -3.29 -58.01 -9.30
CA PRO A 88 -3.97 -57.76 -10.56
C PRO A 88 -3.85 -56.27 -10.91
N VAL A 89 -3.18 -55.98 -12.02
CA VAL A 89 -3.03 -54.63 -12.54
C VAL A 89 -4.43 -54.13 -12.92
N PRO A 90 -4.95 -53.05 -12.33
CA PRO A 90 -6.22 -52.49 -12.78
C PRO A 90 -6.06 -52.06 -14.25
N PRO A 91 -7.09 -52.26 -15.10
CA PRO A 91 -7.05 -51.82 -16.48
C PRO A 91 -7.05 -50.28 -16.52
N PHE A 92 -5.85 -49.69 -16.50
CA PHE A 92 -5.67 -48.26 -16.75
C PHE A 92 -5.63 -48.08 -18.27
N THR A 93 -6.78 -47.80 -18.87
CA THR A 93 -6.85 -47.26 -20.23
C THR A 93 -6.32 -45.83 -20.18
N LEU A 94 -5.04 -45.64 -20.53
CA LEU A 94 -4.49 -44.31 -20.74
C LEU A 94 -5.14 -43.73 -22.00
N PRO A 95 -5.80 -42.56 -21.92
CA PRO A 95 -6.29 -41.87 -23.11
C PRO A 95 -5.10 -41.53 -24.02
N SER A 96 -5.16 -42.00 -25.26
CA SER A 96 -4.16 -41.70 -26.28
C SER A 96 -4.35 -40.26 -26.76
N ALA A 97 -3.46 -39.36 -26.32
CA ALA A 97 -3.05 -38.09 -26.96
C ALA A 97 -2.84 -36.93 -25.97
N HIS A 98 -2.31 -37.16 -24.76
CA HIS A 98 -1.78 -36.06 -23.96
C HIS A 98 -0.40 -35.64 -24.48
N SER A 99 -0.23 -34.34 -24.72
CA SER A 99 1.07 -33.77 -25.02
C SER A 99 2.03 -34.00 -23.84
N ARG A 100 3.34 -34.01 -24.10
CA ARG A 100 4.36 -34.21 -23.05
C ARG A 100 4.19 -33.20 -21.90
N ASP A 101 3.84 -31.97 -22.23
CA ASP A 101 3.66 -30.89 -21.26
C ASP A 101 2.43 -31.10 -20.37
N GLU A 102 1.35 -31.66 -20.92
CA GLU A 102 0.16 -32.04 -20.13
C GLU A 102 0.47 -33.18 -19.15
N LEU A 103 1.28 -34.16 -19.57
CA LEU A 103 1.70 -35.24 -18.68
C LEU A 103 2.58 -34.73 -17.54
N GLU A 104 3.48 -33.77 -17.82
CA GLU A 104 4.29 -33.13 -16.79
C GLU A 104 3.40 -32.34 -15.81
N ALA A 105 2.45 -31.54 -16.31
CA ALA A 105 1.49 -30.80 -15.47
C ALA A 105 0.64 -31.73 -14.59
N LEU A 106 0.11 -32.82 -15.14
CA LEU A 106 -0.65 -33.82 -14.38
C LEU A 106 0.22 -34.52 -13.34
N SER A 107 1.50 -34.78 -13.64
CA SER A 107 2.44 -35.38 -12.69
C SER A 107 2.69 -34.46 -11.48
N PHE A 108 2.86 -33.15 -11.71
CA PHE A 108 3.00 -32.17 -10.64
C PHE A 108 1.74 -32.04 -9.81
N GLN A 109 0.57 -32.04 -10.46
CA GLN A 109 -0.72 -31.99 -9.77
C GLN A 109 -0.92 -33.23 -8.87
N LEU A 110 -0.60 -34.42 -9.37
CA LEU A 110 -0.72 -35.66 -8.61
C LEU A 110 0.28 -35.72 -7.45
N ALA A 111 1.53 -35.31 -7.67
CA ALA A 111 2.54 -35.22 -6.63
C ALA A 111 2.14 -34.23 -5.51
N SER A 112 1.57 -33.07 -5.88
CA SER A 112 1.06 -32.10 -4.91
C SER A 112 -0.08 -32.67 -4.07
N LYS A 113 -1.03 -33.37 -4.70
CA LYS A 113 -2.17 -34.00 -4.03
C LYS A 113 -1.72 -35.06 -3.04
N LEU A 114 -0.81 -35.95 -3.43
CA LEU A 114 -0.25 -36.98 -2.53
C LEU A 114 0.48 -36.36 -1.33
N ARG A 115 1.17 -35.23 -1.52
CA ARG A 115 1.84 -34.51 -0.41
C ARG A 115 0.81 -33.93 0.57
N PHE A 116 -0.27 -33.34 0.08
CA PHE A 116 -1.35 -32.83 0.92
C PHE A 116 -2.06 -33.96 1.68
N ASP A 117 -2.37 -35.06 1.02
CA ASP A 117 -3.01 -36.21 1.65
C ASP A 117 -2.13 -36.80 2.76
N ARG A 118 -0.81 -36.92 2.51
CA ARG A 118 0.16 -37.37 3.52
C ARG A 118 0.23 -36.45 4.73
N LEU A 119 0.25 -35.12 4.52
CA LEU A 119 0.25 -34.15 5.63
C LEU A 119 -1.06 -34.20 6.42
N ALA A 120 -2.19 -34.37 5.75
CA ALA A 120 -3.49 -34.52 6.38
C ALA A 120 -3.58 -35.81 7.20
N GLU A 121 -3.05 -36.92 6.67
CA GLU A 121 -3.00 -38.20 7.36
C GLU A 121 -2.03 -38.17 8.56
N GLU A 122 -0.86 -37.55 8.42
CA GLU A 122 0.07 -37.34 9.52
C GLU A 122 -0.56 -36.47 10.63
N ALA A 123 -1.32 -35.42 10.26
CA ALA A 123 -2.06 -34.62 11.22
C ALA A 123 -3.17 -35.42 11.92
N ARG A 124 -3.84 -36.35 11.22
CA ARG A 124 -4.82 -37.27 11.83
C ARG A 124 -4.15 -38.30 12.74
N ALA A 125 -2.99 -38.84 12.35
CA ALA A 125 -2.22 -39.79 13.16
C ALA A 125 -1.75 -39.14 14.46
N ARG A 126 -1.23 -37.90 14.41
CA ARG A 126 -0.88 -37.12 15.60
C ARG A 126 -2.06 -36.89 16.54
N ARG A 127 -3.29 -36.83 16.03
CA ARG A 127 -4.52 -36.74 16.85
C ARG A 127 -4.95 -38.09 17.44
N ARG A 128 -4.57 -39.22 16.83
CA ARG A 128 -4.89 -40.57 17.33
C ARG A 128 -3.97 -41.04 18.46
N ASP A 129 -2.72 -40.56 18.47
CA ASP A 129 -1.76 -40.86 19.54
C ASP A 129 -1.95 -39.98 20.79
N GLU A 130 -2.87 -39.00 20.75
CA GLU A 130 -3.27 -38.29 21.97
C GLU A 130 -4.18 -39.20 22.81
N PRO A 131 -3.85 -39.43 24.10
CA PRO A 131 -4.61 -40.33 24.95
C PRO A 131 -6.08 -39.87 25.03
N PRO A 132 -7.05 -40.78 24.79
CA PRO A 132 -8.47 -40.45 24.89
C PRO A 132 -8.78 -40.06 26.34
N GLY A 133 -9.33 -38.87 26.57
CA GLY A 133 -9.85 -38.47 27.89
C GLY A 133 -9.17 -37.28 28.58
N LEU A 134 -8.19 -36.63 27.96
CA LEU A 134 -7.84 -35.26 28.36
C LEU A 134 -8.73 -34.30 27.58
N ASP A 135 -9.83 -33.90 28.21
CA ASP A 135 -10.58 -32.67 27.92
C ASP A 135 -9.62 -31.48 28.03
N ARG A 136 -8.73 -31.34 27.05
CA ARG A 136 -8.04 -30.09 26.82
C ARG A 136 -9.10 -29.18 26.27
N SER A 137 -9.60 -28.30 27.14
CA SER A 137 -10.29 -27.09 26.71
C SER A 137 -9.55 -26.58 25.46
N PRO A 138 -10.25 -26.26 24.36
CA PRO A 138 -9.64 -25.72 23.15
C PRO A 138 -8.57 -24.73 23.57
N PRO A 139 -7.33 -24.80 23.04
CA PRO A 139 -6.22 -24.00 23.54
C PRO A 139 -6.75 -22.59 23.72
N LYS A 140 -6.81 -22.13 24.98
CA LYS A 140 -7.37 -20.82 25.30
C LYS A 140 -6.58 -19.84 24.45
N ARG A 141 -7.15 -19.40 23.33
CA ARG A 141 -6.64 -18.30 22.52
C ARG A 141 -6.62 -17.14 23.48
N LYS A 142 -5.47 -16.90 24.12
CA LYS A 142 -5.27 -15.69 24.91
C LYS A 142 -5.46 -14.57 23.90
N GLY A 143 -6.56 -13.84 23.99
CA GLY A 143 -6.95 -12.85 23.01
C GLY A 143 -7.43 -13.46 21.68
N ARG A 144 -8.74 -13.42 21.45
CA ARG A 144 -9.31 -13.39 20.09
C ARG A 144 -8.93 -12.09 19.34
N ASP A 145 -8.22 -11.19 20.04
CA ASP A 145 -7.82 -9.84 19.67
C ASP A 145 -6.30 -9.63 19.81
N GLU A 146 -5.45 -10.60 19.47
CA GLU A 146 -4.01 -10.31 19.42
C GLU A 146 -3.65 -9.36 18.26
N PHE A 147 -4.56 -9.12 17.31
CA PHE A 147 -4.36 -8.18 16.20
C PHE A 147 -5.66 -7.49 15.71
N PRO A 148 -6.32 -6.63 16.51
CA PRO A 148 -7.51 -5.90 16.07
C PRO A 148 -7.24 -5.02 14.83
N GLU A 149 -6.01 -4.54 14.65
CA GLU A 149 -5.58 -3.80 13.46
C GLU A 149 -5.63 -4.65 12.18
N PHE A 150 -5.22 -5.92 12.25
CA PHE A 150 -5.26 -6.83 11.09
C PHE A 150 -6.68 -7.22 10.71
N LYS A 151 -7.60 -7.33 11.67
CA LYS A 151 -9.00 -7.62 11.35
C LYS A 151 -9.66 -6.44 10.63
N LYS A 152 -9.27 -5.20 10.94
CA LYS A 152 -9.69 -4.02 10.17
C LYS A 152 -9.09 -3.98 8.77
N ILE A 153 -7.87 -4.49 8.57
CA ILE A 153 -7.25 -4.52 7.23
C ILE A 153 -7.83 -5.68 6.39
N LEU A 154 -8.05 -6.86 6.98
CA LEU A 154 -8.56 -8.06 6.29
C LEU A 154 -10.09 -8.09 6.09
N MET A 155 -10.85 -7.22 6.75
CA MET A 155 -12.30 -7.10 6.59
C MET A 155 -12.77 -5.67 6.30
N GLY A 156 -11.86 -4.70 6.28
CA GLY A 156 -12.19 -3.30 6.04
C GLY A 156 -11.91 -2.86 4.61
N PRO A 157 -11.97 -1.54 4.33
CA PRO A 157 -12.03 -1.00 2.98
C PRO A 157 -10.81 -1.34 2.08
N TRP A 158 -9.75 -1.88 2.67
CA TRP A 158 -8.44 -2.14 2.06
C TRP A 158 -8.25 -3.58 1.58
N VAL A 159 -9.28 -4.41 1.64
CA VAL A 159 -9.20 -5.80 1.21
C VAL A 159 -8.88 -5.86 -0.29
N SER A 160 -7.85 -6.64 -0.63
CA SER A 160 -7.47 -6.92 -2.01
C SER A 160 -8.56 -7.72 -2.73
N GLY A 161 -8.81 -7.39 -3.99
CA GLY A 161 -9.61 -8.21 -4.90
C GLY A 161 -10.60 -7.43 -5.76
N MET A 162 -10.93 -7.98 -6.92
CA MET A 162 -11.84 -7.36 -7.89
C MET A 162 -13.24 -7.13 -7.31
N HIS A 163 -13.68 -8.02 -6.41
CA HIS A 163 -15.04 -8.02 -5.86
C HIS A 163 -15.27 -7.02 -4.72
N TYR A 164 -14.25 -6.28 -4.29
CA TYR A 164 -14.33 -5.47 -3.08
C TYR A 164 -14.58 -3.97 -3.40
N GLY A 165 -15.86 -3.59 -3.52
CA GLY A 165 -16.32 -2.21 -3.76
C GLY A 165 -16.30 -1.77 -5.23
N PRO A 166 -17.02 -0.71 -5.65
CA PRO A 166 -16.88 -0.18 -7.00
C PRO A 166 -15.54 0.54 -7.16
N ILE A 167 -15.03 0.57 -8.39
CA ILE A 167 -13.99 1.51 -8.81
C ILE A 167 -14.73 2.73 -9.33
N LEU A 168 -14.45 3.89 -8.76
CA LEU A 168 -15.11 5.13 -9.08
C LEU A 168 -14.15 6.03 -9.86
N ASP A 169 -14.71 6.76 -10.80
CA ASP A 169 -14.08 7.96 -11.35
C ASP A 169 -13.99 9.05 -10.27
N PRO A 170 -13.03 9.99 -10.36
CA PRO A 170 -12.85 10.99 -9.32
C PRO A 170 -14.09 11.88 -9.04
N PRO A 171 -14.89 12.31 -10.03
CA PRO A 171 -16.13 13.04 -9.79
C PRO A 171 -17.12 12.26 -8.93
N SER A 172 -17.36 10.98 -9.26
CA SER A 172 -18.26 10.12 -8.49
C SER A 172 -17.74 9.86 -7.07
N ALA A 173 -16.44 9.70 -6.90
CA ALA A 173 -15.83 9.53 -5.58
C ALA A 173 -16.01 10.77 -4.70
N ARG A 174 -15.81 11.97 -5.25
CA ARG A 174 -16.04 13.25 -4.55
C ARG A 174 -17.51 13.44 -4.14
N ALA A 175 -18.44 13.06 -5.00
CA ALA A 175 -19.88 13.19 -4.74
C ALA A 175 -20.37 12.22 -3.65
N GLY A 176 -19.78 11.02 -3.57
CA GLY A 176 -20.30 9.92 -2.79
C GLY A 176 -19.77 9.77 -1.37
N ALA A 177 -18.54 10.18 -1.07
CA ALA A 177 -17.92 9.85 0.21
C ALA A 177 -16.73 10.73 0.60
N PHE A 178 -16.40 10.71 1.90
CA PHE A 178 -15.08 11.12 2.38
C PHE A 178 -14.04 10.14 1.86
N MET A 179 -13.18 10.59 0.95
CA MET A 179 -12.07 9.78 0.50
C MET A 179 -11.05 9.64 1.62
N THR A 180 -10.64 8.41 1.87
CA THR A 180 -9.58 8.06 2.83
C THR A 180 -8.41 7.45 2.09
N LEU A 181 -7.19 7.74 2.54
CA LEU A 181 -5.97 7.13 2.02
C LEU A 181 -5.64 5.86 2.79
N HIS A 182 -5.02 4.92 2.10
CA HIS A 182 -4.52 3.70 2.70
C HIS A 182 -3.57 4.02 3.86
N PRO A 183 -3.68 3.40 5.05
CA PRO A 183 -2.86 3.73 6.22
C PRO A 183 -1.35 3.61 6.03
N ALA A 184 -0.91 2.79 5.06
CA ALA A 184 0.50 2.71 4.67
C ALA A 184 0.98 3.95 3.90
N LEU A 185 0.09 4.63 3.18
CA LEU A 185 0.40 5.86 2.44
C LEU A 185 0.12 7.11 3.28
N ALA A 186 -0.94 7.08 4.08
CA ALA A 186 -1.37 8.22 4.88
C ALA A 186 -0.25 8.72 5.80
N GLY A 187 0.16 9.97 5.58
CA GLY A 187 1.10 10.69 6.42
C GLY A 187 0.41 11.50 7.52
N PRO A 188 1.18 12.27 8.30
CA PRO A 188 2.65 12.28 8.29
C PRO A 188 3.23 10.99 8.89
N TYR A 189 4.36 10.54 8.35
CA TYR A 189 5.12 9.43 8.93
C TYR A 189 5.87 9.84 10.19
N SER A 190 6.13 8.86 11.05
CA SER A 190 6.92 8.97 12.27
C SER A 190 8.03 7.90 12.27
N GLU A 191 9.00 8.00 13.18
CA GLU A 191 10.09 7.02 13.31
C GLU A 191 9.60 5.57 13.54
N LEU A 192 8.41 5.44 14.12
CA LEU A 192 7.76 4.16 14.42
C LEU A 192 6.73 3.75 13.37
N LYS A 193 6.32 4.66 12.47
CA LYS A 193 5.26 4.38 11.49
C LYS A 193 5.52 5.09 10.17
N GLY A 194 5.83 4.33 9.13
CA GLY A 194 6.08 4.87 7.81
C GLY A 194 6.74 3.87 6.87
N ILE A 195 6.85 4.25 5.60
CA ILE A 195 7.59 3.46 4.60
C ILE A 195 9.06 3.86 4.70
N GLU A 196 9.92 2.90 5.01
CA GLU A 196 11.37 3.09 5.02
C GLU A 196 11.90 2.89 3.61
N TRP A 197 11.89 3.96 2.82
CA TRP A 197 12.28 3.93 1.42
C TRP A 197 12.97 5.24 1.01
N ASP A 198 14.11 5.08 0.33
CA ASP A 198 14.79 6.14 -0.42
C ASP A 198 14.30 6.09 -1.87
N ILE A 199 13.73 7.19 -2.36
CA ILE A 199 13.16 7.29 -3.72
C ILE A 199 14.17 7.01 -4.85
N LEU A 200 15.48 7.02 -4.57
CA LEU A 200 16.52 6.64 -5.53
C LEU A 200 16.69 5.12 -5.68
N CYS A 201 16.21 4.36 -4.70
CA CYS A 201 16.28 2.91 -4.66
C CYS A 201 15.06 2.27 -5.31
N ASP A 202 15.21 1.02 -5.73
CA ASP A 202 14.07 0.22 -6.14
C ASP A 202 13.09 0.00 -4.98
N ILE A 203 11.84 -0.31 -5.32
CA ILE A 203 10.81 -0.64 -4.34
C ILE A 203 10.92 -2.10 -3.87
N GLU A 204 11.81 -2.89 -4.46
CA GLU A 204 12.10 -4.26 -4.03
C GLU A 204 12.70 -4.26 -2.62
N GLY A 205 12.08 -5.02 -1.72
CA GLY A 205 12.54 -5.13 -0.32
C GLY A 205 12.16 -3.94 0.56
N VAL A 206 11.44 -2.95 0.05
CA VAL A 206 10.89 -1.85 0.86
C VAL A 206 9.95 -2.42 1.94
N ALA A 207 10.06 -1.87 3.14
CA ALA A 207 9.23 -2.25 4.28
C ALA A 207 8.43 -1.05 4.81
N PHE A 208 7.18 -1.32 5.15
CA PHE A 208 6.36 -0.45 5.98
C PHE A 208 6.56 -0.81 7.45
N ARG A 209 7.06 0.15 8.23
CA ARG A 209 7.22 0.03 9.68
C ARG A 209 5.92 0.45 10.37
N SER A 210 5.49 -0.33 11.35
CA SER A 210 4.40 0.00 12.27
C SER A 210 4.73 -0.50 13.67
N GLY A 211 5.15 0.40 14.55
CA GLY A 211 5.72 0.09 15.86
C GLY A 211 6.98 -0.76 15.74
N THR A 212 6.96 -1.94 16.33
CA THR A 212 8.06 -2.93 16.28
C THR A 212 7.99 -3.86 15.08
N HIS A 213 6.96 -3.73 14.24
CA HIS A 213 6.72 -4.64 13.13
C HIS A 213 7.14 -4.01 11.80
N ASN A 214 7.77 -4.81 10.96
CA ASN A 214 8.12 -4.45 9.59
C ASN A 214 7.33 -5.36 8.64
N PHE A 215 6.58 -4.75 7.74
CA PHE A 215 5.79 -5.43 6.72
C PHE A 215 6.41 -5.17 5.36
N LEU A 216 6.70 -6.24 4.61
CA LEU A 216 7.18 -6.09 3.25
C LEU A 216 6.12 -5.41 2.39
N LEU A 217 6.55 -4.51 1.51
CA LEU A 217 5.65 -3.75 0.65
C LEU A 217 4.76 -4.66 -0.23
N ASP A 218 5.25 -5.84 -0.60
CA ASP A 218 4.51 -6.85 -1.37
C ASP A 218 3.19 -7.26 -0.68
N THR A 219 3.10 -7.14 0.65
CA THR A 219 1.87 -7.37 1.43
C THR A 219 0.73 -6.41 1.01
N PHE A 220 1.09 -5.21 0.56
CA PHE A 220 0.15 -4.16 0.14
C PHE A 220 -0.04 -4.11 -1.38
N ARG A 221 0.56 -5.04 -2.13
CA ARG A 221 0.66 -4.96 -3.59
C ARG A 221 -0.69 -4.81 -4.29
N HIS A 222 -1.71 -5.49 -3.80
CA HIS A 222 -3.05 -5.50 -4.37
C HIS A 222 -4.07 -4.72 -3.53
N GLN A 223 -3.62 -4.00 -2.49
CA GLN A 223 -4.49 -3.20 -1.63
C GLN A 223 -4.73 -1.84 -2.30
N PRO A 224 -5.99 -1.35 -2.30
CA PRO A 224 -6.31 -0.08 -2.94
C PRO A 224 -5.62 1.08 -2.20
N ALA A 225 -5.19 2.08 -2.95
CA ALA A 225 -4.56 3.27 -2.39
C ALA A 225 -5.56 4.18 -1.66
N THR A 226 -6.81 4.15 -2.09
CA THR A 226 -7.90 4.99 -1.58
C THR A 226 -9.14 4.16 -1.29
N ALA A 227 -9.96 4.65 -0.37
CA ALA A 227 -11.32 4.17 -0.17
C ALA A 227 -12.28 5.37 -0.24
N PRO A 228 -13.19 5.44 -1.25
CA PRO A 228 -13.44 4.44 -2.30
C PRO A 228 -12.26 4.27 -3.28
N ARG A 229 -12.27 3.16 -4.04
CA ARG A 229 -11.23 2.85 -5.03
C ARG A 229 -11.36 3.78 -6.23
N LEU A 230 -10.22 4.25 -6.74
CA LEU A 230 -10.17 5.15 -7.89
C LEU A 230 -9.59 4.46 -9.12
N ASP A 231 -10.03 4.86 -10.30
CA ASP A 231 -9.47 4.46 -11.59
C ASP A 231 -8.20 5.25 -11.97
N PHE A 232 -8.01 6.45 -11.43
CA PHE A 232 -6.76 7.21 -11.48
C PHE A 232 -6.70 8.25 -10.35
N LEU A 233 -5.50 8.77 -10.09
CA LEU A 233 -5.30 9.90 -9.18
C LEU A 233 -4.10 10.74 -9.59
N TYR A 234 -4.02 11.96 -9.07
CA TYR A 234 -2.87 12.83 -9.24
C TYR A 234 -2.09 13.00 -7.95
N ILE A 235 -0.77 12.98 -8.08
CA ILE A 235 0.15 13.33 -7.00
C ILE A 235 0.69 14.72 -7.25
N VAL A 236 0.58 15.57 -6.23
CA VAL A 236 1.14 16.92 -6.20
C VAL A 236 2.09 17.04 -5.01
N SER A 237 2.98 18.02 -5.03
CA SER A 237 3.86 18.29 -3.89
C SER A 237 4.07 19.80 -3.74
N GLN A 238 4.54 20.23 -2.58
CA GLN A 238 5.07 21.58 -2.40
C GLN A 238 6.52 21.70 -2.91
N ASP A 239 7.20 20.57 -3.08
CA ASP A 239 8.59 20.52 -3.53
C ASP A 239 8.73 20.69 -5.05
N PHE A 240 7.63 20.52 -5.78
CA PHE A 240 7.60 20.65 -7.23
C PHE A 240 6.24 21.12 -7.73
N SER A 241 6.22 21.84 -8.85
CA SER A 241 5.01 22.45 -9.40
C SER A 241 4.23 21.59 -10.40
N TRP A 242 4.81 20.47 -10.85
CA TRP A 242 4.15 19.56 -11.79
C TRP A 242 3.23 18.57 -11.07
N ARG A 243 2.36 17.91 -11.83
CA ARG A 243 1.43 16.90 -11.34
C ARG A 243 1.78 15.56 -11.94
N LEU A 244 1.60 14.51 -11.16
CA LEU A 244 1.91 13.14 -11.56
C LEU A 244 0.61 12.35 -11.67
N SER A 245 0.24 11.95 -12.89
CA SER A 245 -0.93 11.09 -13.11
C SER A 245 -0.56 9.63 -12.83
N VAL A 246 -1.22 9.02 -11.86
CA VAL A 246 -1.05 7.61 -11.52
C VAL A 246 -2.23 6.83 -12.06
N LEU A 247 -1.92 5.91 -12.97
CA LEU A 247 -2.85 4.94 -13.52
C LEU A 247 -2.60 3.57 -12.89
N PRO A 248 -3.65 2.76 -12.69
CA PRO A 248 -3.52 1.41 -12.16
C PRO A 248 -2.83 0.50 -13.18
N LEU A 249 -1.96 -0.39 -12.69
CA LEU A 249 -1.40 -1.46 -13.53
C LEU A 249 -2.47 -2.50 -13.89
N ASP A 250 -3.43 -2.72 -13.00
CA ASP A 250 -4.59 -3.58 -13.20
C ASP A 250 -5.87 -2.76 -13.03
N ILE A 251 -6.52 -2.46 -14.15
CA ILE A 251 -7.76 -1.67 -14.21
C ILE A 251 -8.85 -2.27 -13.31
N SER A 252 -8.84 -3.59 -13.09
CA SER A 252 -9.85 -4.28 -12.27
C SER A 252 -9.69 -4.10 -10.75
N LEU A 253 -8.54 -3.59 -10.31
CA LEU A 253 -8.26 -3.30 -8.91
C LEU A 253 -8.39 -1.82 -8.57
N GLY A 254 -8.33 -0.94 -9.57
CA GLY A 254 -8.13 0.49 -9.37
C GLY A 254 -6.71 0.80 -8.88
N VAL A 255 -6.43 2.06 -8.57
CA VAL A 255 -5.10 2.48 -8.14
C VAL A 255 -4.74 1.82 -6.80
N THR A 256 -3.65 1.06 -6.80
CA THR A 256 -3.14 0.36 -5.61
C THR A 256 -2.01 1.12 -4.93
N VAL A 257 -1.69 0.72 -3.69
CA VAL A 257 -0.51 1.23 -2.95
C VAL A 257 0.77 1.00 -3.75
N HIS A 258 0.89 -0.13 -4.43
CA HIS A 258 2.07 -0.46 -5.23
C HIS A 258 2.17 0.40 -6.49
N ASP A 259 1.06 0.70 -7.15
CA ASP A 259 1.06 1.54 -8.36
C ASP A 259 1.65 2.93 -8.06
N ILE A 260 1.23 3.54 -6.95
CA ILE A 260 1.74 4.84 -6.51
C ILE A 260 3.25 4.79 -6.27
N LEU A 261 3.72 3.85 -5.45
CA LEU A 261 5.13 3.79 -5.07
C LEU A 261 6.01 3.44 -6.26
N ARG A 262 5.57 2.51 -7.10
CA ARG A 262 6.27 2.15 -8.33
C ARG A 262 6.35 3.32 -9.30
N PHE A 263 5.25 4.06 -9.47
CA PHE A 263 5.21 5.23 -10.33
C PHE A 263 6.21 6.29 -9.84
N ILE A 264 6.18 6.62 -8.55
CA ILE A 264 7.14 7.56 -7.92
C ILE A 264 8.58 7.10 -8.12
N ALA A 265 8.85 5.81 -7.88
CA ALA A 265 10.18 5.24 -8.03
C ALA A 265 10.69 5.38 -9.46
N SER A 266 9.83 5.03 -10.43
CA SER A 266 10.15 5.12 -11.86
C SER A 266 10.35 6.57 -12.29
N PHE A 267 9.49 7.49 -11.85
CA PHE A 267 9.55 8.90 -12.21
C PHE A 267 10.81 9.58 -11.66
N PHE A 268 11.16 9.36 -10.40
CA PHE A 268 12.32 10.00 -9.81
C PHE A 268 13.65 9.39 -10.24
N ARG A 269 13.64 8.13 -10.73
CA ARG A 269 14.81 7.45 -11.29
C ARG A 269 14.94 7.62 -12.81
N SER A 270 13.93 8.12 -13.52
CA SER A 270 14.01 8.31 -14.96
C SER A 270 15.05 9.38 -15.31
N GLN A 271 15.77 9.15 -16.42
CA GLN A 271 16.75 10.09 -16.92
C GLN A 271 16.07 11.38 -17.34
N LEU A 272 16.61 12.51 -16.87
CA LEU A 272 16.27 13.81 -17.41
C LEU A 272 17.14 14.06 -18.63
N HIS A 273 16.50 14.32 -19.76
CA HIS A 273 17.20 14.65 -20.99
C HIS A 273 17.45 16.15 -21.04
N ASP A 274 18.64 16.58 -21.49
CA ASP A 274 18.98 18.00 -21.61
C ASP A 274 18.02 18.79 -22.53
N ALA A 275 17.33 18.09 -23.43
CA ALA A 275 16.32 18.65 -24.33
C ALA A 275 14.92 18.75 -23.70
N ASP A 276 14.76 18.43 -22.42
CA ASP A 276 13.49 18.61 -21.72
C ASP A 276 13.21 20.11 -21.59
N PRO A 277 12.15 20.64 -22.24
CA PRO A 277 11.83 22.07 -22.20
C PRO A 277 11.59 22.57 -20.77
N GLU A 278 11.26 21.69 -19.83
CA GLU A 278 11.18 22.06 -18.41
C GLU A 278 12.53 22.48 -17.84
N LEU A 279 13.64 21.87 -18.29
CA LEU A 279 14.99 22.24 -17.84
C LEU A 279 15.43 23.59 -18.39
N ASP A 280 14.94 24.02 -19.54
CA ASP A 280 15.33 25.30 -20.15
C ASP A 280 14.87 26.51 -19.33
N GLY A 281 13.73 26.40 -18.63
CA GLY A 281 13.21 27.45 -17.76
C GLY A 281 13.88 27.52 -16.38
N ILE A 282 14.71 26.55 -16.02
CA ILE A 282 15.31 26.44 -14.69
C ILE A 282 16.59 27.29 -14.58
N SER A 283 16.79 27.94 -13.42
CA SER A 283 17.97 28.76 -13.17
C SER A 283 19.27 27.97 -13.25
N ILE A 284 20.35 28.62 -13.72
CA ILE A 284 21.68 28.02 -13.82
C ILE A 284 22.15 27.48 -12.46
N SER A 285 21.91 28.24 -11.39
CA SER A 285 22.24 27.82 -10.02
C SER A 285 21.56 26.51 -9.59
N PHE A 286 20.33 26.28 -10.06
CA PHE A 286 19.61 25.05 -9.77
C PHE A 286 20.16 23.87 -10.59
N LYS A 287 20.50 24.09 -11.87
CA LYS A 287 21.19 23.07 -12.70
C LYS A 287 22.52 22.65 -12.08
N GLU A 288 23.32 23.59 -11.58
CA GLU A 288 24.56 23.30 -10.85
C GLU A 288 24.30 22.49 -9.57
N SER A 289 23.21 22.78 -8.86
CA SER A 289 22.80 22.01 -7.67
C SER A 289 22.41 20.57 -8.02
N MET A 290 21.72 20.37 -9.15
CA MET A 290 21.38 19.03 -9.65
C MET A 290 22.63 18.24 -10.04
N GLU A 291 23.57 18.88 -10.74
CA GLU A 291 24.88 18.29 -11.07
C GLU A 291 25.67 17.90 -9.83
N ARG A 292 25.70 18.76 -8.80
CA ARG A 292 26.31 18.44 -7.51
C ARG A 292 25.65 17.22 -6.85
N SER A 293 24.32 17.19 -6.83
CA SER A 293 23.55 16.05 -6.28
C SER A 293 23.84 14.74 -7.02
N LYS A 294 23.91 14.76 -8.36
CA LYS A 294 24.34 13.61 -9.17
C LYS A 294 25.74 13.14 -8.77
N ASN A 295 26.70 14.06 -8.66
CA ASN A 295 28.08 13.71 -8.32
C ASN A 295 28.19 13.12 -6.91
N GLU A 296 27.46 13.65 -5.93
CA GLU A 296 27.37 13.07 -4.59
C GLU A 296 26.79 11.65 -4.62
N ARG A 297 25.70 11.43 -5.38
CA ARG A 297 25.11 10.10 -5.55
C ARG A 297 26.10 9.09 -6.16
N LEU A 298 26.86 9.51 -7.17
CA LEU A 298 27.91 8.71 -7.79
C LEU A 298 29.02 8.33 -6.80
N VAL A 299 29.47 9.28 -5.98
CA VAL A 299 30.48 9.02 -4.94
C VAL A 299 30.00 7.95 -3.94
N HIS A 300 28.71 7.95 -3.62
CA HIS A 300 28.12 6.98 -2.69
C HIS A 300 27.65 5.68 -3.35
N ASN A 301 27.71 5.56 -4.69
CA ASN A 301 27.14 4.45 -5.45
C ASN A 301 25.63 4.23 -5.19
N ILE A 302 24.85 5.32 -5.07
CA ILE A 302 23.41 5.27 -4.79
C ILE A 302 22.62 5.80 -5.99
N GLY A 303 21.74 4.97 -6.57
CA GLY A 303 20.83 5.37 -7.64
C GLY A 303 21.46 5.40 -9.04
N PRO A 304 20.78 6.00 -10.03
CA PRO A 304 21.24 6.00 -11.42
C PRO A 304 22.46 6.92 -11.66
N PRO A 305 23.35 6.59 -12.62
CA PRO A 305 24.57 7.34 -12.91
C PRO A 305 24.37 8.60 -13.77
N PHE A 306 23.14 9.09 -13.86
CA PHE A 306 22.73 10.23 -14.67
C PHE A 306 21.84 11.18 -13.85
N ILE A 307 21.65 12.40 -14.37
CA ILE A 307 20.71 13.35 -13.78
C ILE A 307 19.30 12.74 -13.88
N CYS A 308 18.60 12.65 -12.75
CA CYS A 308 17.27 12.08 -12.70
C CYS A 308 16.29 13.01 -11.99
N GLY A 309 14.99 12.67 -12.02
CA GLY A 309 13.94 13.47 -11.39
C GLY A 309 14.23 13.79 -9.91
N ALA A 310 14.85 12.86 -9.18
CA ALA A 310 15.19 13.03 -7.77
C ALA A 310 16.18 14.19 -7.50
N ASP A 311 17.04 14.54 -8.47
CA ASP A 311 17.98 15.65 -8.29
C ASP A 311 17.27 17.01 -8.20
N ARG A 312 16.02 17.10 -8.68
CA ARG A 312 15.16 18.28 -8.53
C ARG A 312 14.71 18.50 -7.07
N LEU A 313 14.82 17.49 -6.22
CA LEU A 313 14.28 17.50 -4.85
C LEU A 313 15.26 18.07 -3.81
N LEU A 314 16.38 18.65 -4.23
CA LEU A 314 17.35 19.34 -3.36
C LEU A 314 17.78 18.50 -2.14
N GLY A 315 17.97 17.20 -2.34
CA GLY A 315 18.37 16.26 -1.31
C GLY A 315 17.24 15.63 -0.49
N LYS A 316 15.98 16.02 -0.69
CA LYS A 316 14.84 15.34 -0.07
C LYS A 316 14.61 13.99 -0.75
N ARG A 317 14.88 12.90 -0.02
CA ARG A 317 14.87 11.54 -0.57
C ARG A 317 13.94 10.57 0.15
N LYS A 318 13.48 10.94 1.35
CA LYS A 318 12.63 10.07 2.18
C LYS A 318 11.18 10.46 2.05
N LEU A 319 10.34 9.47 1.82
CA LEU A 319 8.90 9.62 1.83
C LEU A 319 8.42 9.95 3.26
N ALA A 320 7.66 11.05 3.42
CA ALA A 320 7.02 11.42 4.69
C ALA A 320 5.50 11.13 4.71
N GLY A 321 5.02 10.48 3.66
CA GLY A 321 3.63 10.07 3.48
C GLY A 321 2.84 11.00 2.58
N PHE A 322 1.54 10.73 2.49
CA PHE A 322 0.58 11.43 1.65
C PHE A 322 -0.55 12.00 2.47
N VAL A 323 -1.04 13.17 2.07
CA VAL A 323 -2.25 13.77 2.64
C VAL A 323 -3.26 13.93 1.51
N TYR A 324 -4.51 13.56 1.75
CA TYR A 324 -5.56 13.91 0.82
C TYR A 324 -5.87 15.39 0.97
N ASP A 325 -5.67 16.16 -0.11
CA ASP A 325 -5.97 17.58 -0.13
C ASP A 325 -7.25 17.83 -0.92
N SER A 326 -8.39 17.86 -0.22
CA SER A 326 -9.67 18.22 -0.81
C SER A 326 -9.76 19.70 -1.21
N ALA A 327 -8.89 20.54 -0.68
CA ALA A 327 -8.88 21.99 -0.92
C ALA A 327 -7.90 22.39 -2.04
N TYR A 328 -7.14 21.44 -2.59
CA TYR A 328 -6.28 21.69 -3.74
C TYR A 328 -7.15 22.05 -4.95
N ILE A 329 -7.24 23.36 -5.22
CA ILE A 329 -7.83 23.92 -6.43
C ILE A 329 -6.66 24.28 -7.34
N PRO A 330 -6.40 23.50 -8.39
CA PRO A 330 -5.36 23.86 -9.35
C PRO A 330 -5.69 25.21 -10.00
N VAL A 331 -4.64 25.98 -10.31
CA VAL A 331 -4.77 27.26 -11.03
C VAL A 331 -5.06 26.97 -12.50
N GLY A 332 -6.34 26.84 -12.87
CA GLY A 332 -6.79 26.57 -14.24
C GLY A 332 -8.28 26.19 -14.31
N GLN A 333 -8.97 26.58 -15.38
CA GLN A 333 -10.38 26.23 -15.60
C GLN A 333 -10.50 24.80 -16.16
N SER A 334 -10.77 23.80 -15.30
CA SER A 334 -11.57 22.58 -15.57
C SER A 334 -11.23 21.35 -14.70
N ASP A 335 -10.50 21.47 -13.59
CA ASP A 335 -10.06 20.27 -12.84
C ASP A 335 -10.96 19.92 -11.64
N GLU A 336 -12.25 20.30 -11.66
CA GLU A 336 -13.21 19.84 -10.63
C GLU A 336 -13.35 18.30 -10.62
N ASP A 337 -12.95 17.66 -11.73
CA ASP A 337 -13.07 16.23 -12.00
C ASP A 337 -11.81 15.41 -11.65
N GLU A 338 -10.79 16.00 -11.01
CA GLU A 338 -9.55 15.30 -10.68
C GLU A 338 -9.52 14.90 -9.20
N ILE A 339 -8.60 14.06 -8.72
CA ILE A 339 -8.36 13.87 -7.28
C ILE A 339 -6.87 14.02 -7.02
N PHE A 340 -6.51 14.81 -6.01
CA PHE A 340 -5.14 15.12 -5.67
C PHE A 340 -4.74 14.54 -4.31
N ILE A 341 -3.59 13.89 -4.27
CA ILE A 341 -2.90 13.55 -3.04
C ILE A 341 -1.61 14.34 -2.96
N GLN A 342 -1.38 14.97 -1.81
CA GLN A 342 -0.18 15.74 -1.56
C GLN A 342 0.91 14.83 -1.02
N LEU A 343 1.99 14.70 -1.77
CA LEU A 343 3.22 14.02 -1.39
C LEU A 343 4.07 14.93 -0.48
N HIS A 344 4.47 14.39 0.67
CA HIS A 344 5.45 15.03 1.55
C HIS A 344 6.78 14.29 1.51
N LEU A 345 7.88 15.02 1.35
CA LEU A 345 9.24 14.50 1.34
C LEU A 345 10.09 15.11 2.46
N THR A 346 11.05 14.34 2.94
CA THR A 346 12.01 14.70 3.99
C THR A 346 13.44 14.37 3.58
N TYR A 347 14.41 14.96 4.28
CA TYR A 347 15.85 14.82 4.02
C TYR A 347 16.42 13.44 4.39
#